data_AF-V6KAU8-F1
#
_entry.id   AF-V6KAU8-F1
#
_cell.length_a   1.000
_cell.length_b   1.000
_cell.length_c   1.000
_cell.angle_alpha   90.00
_cell.angle_beta   90.00
_cell.angle_gamma   90.00
#
_symmetry.space_group_name_H-M   'P 1'
#
loop_
_entity.id
_entity.type
_entity.pdbx_description
1 polymer ?
#
loop_
_entity_poly.entity_id
_entity_poly.type
_entity_poly.pdbx_seq_one_letter_code
_entity_poly.pdbx_strand_id
1 'polypeptide(L)'
;MYWVTPRHLAGDDGVLAERIGDTLASLGWRMWLTSRHTLLYVSPDGLRGAEWVLAAYPLELGGLPVSWQLSARSHAASVMMEWNAYFTAGVPYEAIADLLVAIDARKAPDVGFEGPETVLNALCARGWVRDLDRPRTTAMDPGFACSVSLEVLPPLIEDADPCSDLVGWQAWAEPALGAPYLWCASFSASVPHDLVAAFASSLASPVPVPRRTVPKSAEAGSPSFAAADDPCLDRAAVVRLIADLPGRRHIPRARQTTERKKILFFRRAREDRAFREAQRAGYALLLQLQDTQPWPDASQLSAPAAAPEEAVASDFLPPDFRVPSRQEVAGLMMRWQHPLVVDGEVRTCPECGAYRDWIVFCLRDDSVWLRCRAGHETKEPRLDAAWYNRHSGPVDRFHPTLEEGLRHLGH
;
A
#
# COMPACT_ATOMS: atom_id res chain seq x y z
N MET A 1 -20.50 -14.20 -23.07
CA MET A 1 -20.00 -14.30 -21.67
C MET A 1 -18.67 -14.99 -21.73
N TYR A 2 -17.63 -14.31 -21.30
CA TYR A 2 -16.23 -14.75 -21.33
C TYR A 2 -15.84 -15.17 -19.92
N TRP A 3 -15.01 -16.21 -19.80
CA TRP A 3 -14.34 -16.57 -18.56
C TRP A 3 -12.92 -16.06 -18.65
N VAL A 4 -12.57 -15.03 -17.88
CA VAL A 4 -11.28 -14.36 -17.97
C VAL A 4 -10.37 -14.80 -16.83
N THR A 5 -9.14 -15.18 -17.18
CA THR A 5 -8.03 -15.44 -16.27
C THR A 5 -6.74 -14.96 -16.94
N PRO A 6 -5.79 -14.35 -16.20
CA PRO A 6 -5.83 -14.08 -14.76
C PRO A 6 -6.79 -12.92 -14.39
N ARG A 7 -7.33 -12.95 -13.16
CA ARG A 7 -8.37 -12.01 -12.70
C ARG A 7 -7.96 -10.54 -12.85
N HIS A 8 -6.70 -10.22 -12.60
CA HIS A 8 -6.17 -8.86 -12.71
C HIS A 8 -6.24 -8.26 -14.13
N LEU A 9 -6.48 -9.06 -15.18
CA LEU A 9 -6.71 -8.60 -16.56
C LEU A 9 -8.18 -8.58 -16.97
N ALA A 10 -9.10 -8.97 -16.08
CA ALA A 10 -10.51 -9.12 -16.41
C ALA A 10 -11.26 -7.80 -16.61
N GLY A 11 -10.71 -6.68 -16.13
CA GLY A 11 -11.41 -5.41 -16.13
C GLY A 11 -12.63 -5.40 -15.20
N ASP A 12 -13.43 -4.34 -15.28
CA ASP A 12 -14.60 -4.08 -14.44
C ASP A 12 -15.95 -4.29 -15.16
N ASP A 13 -15.92 -4.70 -16.43
CA ASP A 13 -17.10 -4.93 -17.28
C ASP A 13 -18.03 -3.71 -17.40
N GLY A 14 -17.52 -2.50 -17.13
CA GLY A 14 -18.30 -1.25 -17.13
C GLY A 14 -19.37 -1.15 -16.03
N VAL A 15 -19.39 -2.08 -15.07
CA VAL A 15 -20.41 -2.18 -14.00
C VAL A 15 -19.82 -1.94 -12.61
N LEU A 16 -18.63 -1.34 -12.53
CA LEU A 16 -17.89 -1.17 -11.28
C LEU A 16 -18.71 -0.47 -10.18
N ALA A 17 -19.36 0.64 -10.53
CA ALA A 17 -20.16 1.40 -9.57
C ALA A 17 -21.33 0.58 -9.02
N GLU A 18 -22.05 -0.13 -9.89
CA GLU A 18 -23.22 -0.95 -9.53
C GLU A 18 -22.80 -2.13 -8.65
N ARG A 19 -21.77 -2.89 -9.06
CA ARG A 19 -21.29 -4.07 -8.32
C ARG A 19 -20.77 -3.72 -6.93
N ILE A 20 -20.03 -2.62 -6.82
CA ILE A 20 -19.52 -2.17 -5.52
C ILE A 20 -20.64 -1.59 -4.67
N GLY A 21 -21.58 -0.85 -5.27
CA GLY A 21 -22.78 -0.37 -4.58
C GLY A 21 -23.63 -1.51 -4.00
N ASP A 22 -23.88 -2.56 -4.78
CA ASP A 22 -24.60 -3.77 -4.33
C ASP A 22 -23.87 -4.45 -3.16
N THR A 23 -22.55 -4.56 -3.25
CA THR A 23 -21.71 -5.14 -2.19
C THR A 23 -21.85 -4.32 -0.90
N LEU A 24 -21.69 -2.99 -0.97
CA LEU A 24 -21.81 -2.09 0.18
C LEU A 24 -23.22 -2.13 0.79
N ALA A 25 -24.26 -2.14 -0.04
CA ALA A 25 -25.64 -2.27 0.42
C ALA A 25 -25.89 -3.62 1.13
N SER A 26 -25.32 -4.71 0.61
CA SER A 26 -25.42 -6.04 1.25
C SER A 26 -24.71 -6.10 2.60
N LEU A 27 -23.65 -5.31 2.80
CA LEU A 27 -22.96 -5.13 4.08
C LEU A 27 -23.70 -4.15 5.03
N GLY A 28 -24.84 -3.60 4.61
CA GLY A 28 -25.65 -2.68 5.40
C GLY A 28 -25.13 -1.24 5.43
N TRP A 29 -24.21 -0.87 4.53
CA TRP A 29 -23.72 0.50 4.43
C TRP A 29 -24.80 1.43 3.88
N ARG A 30 -24.83 2.66 4.38
CA ARG A 30 -25.83 3.66 3.99
C ARG A 30 -25.29 4.59 2.92
N MET A 31 -26.04 4.70 1.83
CA MET A 31 -25.70 5.57 0.70
C MET A 31 -26.27 6.98 0.89
N TRP A 32 -25.46 7.97 0.50
CA TRP A 32 -25.78 9.39 0.49
C TRP A 32 -25.30 10.02 -0.82
N LEU A 33 -26.03 11.03 -1.29
CA LEU A 33 -25.55 11.93 -2.33
C LEU A 33 -24.80 13.09 -1.70
N THR A 34 -23.59 13.38 -2.17
CA THR A 34 -22.82 14.53 -1.68
C THR A 34 -23.19 15.82 -2.43
N SER A 35 -22.77 16.96 -1.89
CA SER A 35 -22.86 18.26 -2.59
C SER A 35 -22.04 18.32 -3.88
N ARG A 36 -21.08 17.40 -4.07
CA ARG A 36 -20.27 17.25 -5.29
C ARG A 36 -20.93 16.33 -6.33
N HIS A 37 -22.16 15.88 -6.09
CA HIS A 37 -22.88 14.90 -6.91
C HIS A 37 -22.15 13.55 -7.04
N THR A 38 -21.39 13.17 -6.02
CA THR A 38 -20.81 11.83 -5.86
C THR A 38 -21.72 10.94 -5.01
N LEU A 39 -21.51 9.63 -5.07
CA LEU A 39 -22.21 8.65 -4.24
C LEU A 39 -21.28 8.25 -3.08
N LEU A 40 -21.65 8.60 -1.86
CA LEU A 40 -20.91 8.26 -0.66
C LEU A 40 -21.65 7.18 0.12
N TYR A 41 -20.99 6.06 0.38
CA TYR A 41 -21.44 5.02 1.28
C TYR A 41 -20.70 5.15 2.59
N VAL A 42 -21.43 5.02 3.70
CA VAL A 42 -20.87 5.11 5.05
C VAL A 42 -21.24 3.83 5.81
N SER A 43 -20.25 3.22 6.47
CA SER A 43 -20.46 2.03 7.30
C SER A 43 -21.47 2.29 8.43
N PRO A 44 -22.11 1.24 8.99
CA PRO A 44 -23.08 1.39 10.07
C PRO A 44 -22.55 2.17 11.28
N ASP A 45 -21.27 2.00 11.62
CA ASP A 45 -20.58 2.68 12.72
C ASP A 45 -20.04 4.08 12.37
N GLY A 46 -20.16 4.51 11.11
CA GLY A 46 -19.73 5.84 10.66
C GLY A 46 -18.22 6.01 10.49
N LEU A 47 -17.42 4.95 10.66
CA LEU A 47 -15.96 5.04 10.65
C LEU A 47 -15.32 4.81 9.28
N ARG A 48 -16.05 4.21 8.33
CA ARG A 48 -15.54 3.90 6.99
C ARG A 48 -16.40 4.57 5.92
N GLY A 49 -15.75 5.03 4.86
CA GLY A 49 -16.37 5.67 3.72
C GLY A 49 -15.96 4.98 2.42
N ALA A 50 -16.89 4.89 1.48
CA ALA A 50 -16.62 4.51 0.10
C ALA A 50 -17.32 5.50 -0.83
N GLU A 51 -16.57 6.27 -1.60
CA GLU A 51 -17.08 7.33 -2.46
C GLU A 51 -16.81 7.05 -3.93
N TRP A 52 -17.87 7.07 -4.75
CA TRP A 52 -17.76 7.04 -6.21
C TRP A 52 -17.52 8.45 -6.75
N VAL A 53 -16.32 8.69 -7.28
CA VAL A 53 -15.78 10.03 -7.54
C VAL A 53 -15.52 10.35 -9.03
N LEU A 54 -15.78 9.39 -9.95
CA LEU A 54 -15.40 9.42 -11.38
C LEU A 54 -15.76 10.70 -12.16
N ALA A 55 -16.72 11.49 -11.68
CA ALA A 55 -17.17 12.73 -12.32
C ALA A 55 -16.73 14.04 -11.61
N ALA A 56 -16.28 13.98 -10.35
CA ALA A 56 -16.14 15.15 -9.50
C ALA A 56 -14.72 15.36 -8.94
N TYR A 57 -13.83 14.37 -9.05
CA TYR A 57 -12.52 14.41 -8.40
C TYR A 57 -11.38 14.49 -9.43
N PRO A 58 -10.52 15.52 -9.37
CA PRO A 58 -9.48 15.77 -10.37
C PRO A 58 -8.20 14.94 -10.14
N LEU A 59 -8.33 13.73 -9.59
CA LEU A 59 -7.22 12.82 -9.34
C LEU A 59 -7.15 11.77 -10.45
N GLU A 60 -5.99 11.68 -11.10
CA GLU A 60 -5.68 10.64 -12.06
C GLU A 60 -4.55 9.78 -11.51
N LEU A 61 -4.64 8.46 -11.63
CA LEU A 61 -3.60 7.48 -11.34
C LEU A 61 -3.13 6.91 -12.68
N GLY A 62 -1.88 7.16 -13.07
CA GLY A 62 -1.33 6.62 -14.32
C GLY A 62 -1.98 7.18 -15.57
N GLY A 63 -2.55 8.39 -15.48
CA GLY A 63 -3.36 8.99 -16.54
C GLY A 63 -4.79 8.45 -16.63
N LEU A 64 -5.21 7.57 -15.71
CA LEU A 64 -6.58 7.07 -15.61
C LEU A 64 -7.32 7.81 -14.48
N PRO A 65 -8.57 8.23 -14.66
CA PRO A 65 -9.32 8.91 -13.62
C PRO A 65 -9.66 7.95 -12.47
N VAL A 66 -9.53 8.44 -11.23
CA VAL A 66 -10.00 7.71 -10.05
C VAL A 66 -11.52 7.60 -10.10
N SER A 67 -12.02 6.40 -9.82
CA SER A 67 -13.44 6.06 -9.84
C SER A 67 -14.00 5.84 -8.44
N TRP A 68 -13.23 5.20 -7.56
CA TRP A 68 -13.57 4.95 -6.16
C TRP A 68 -12.48 5.47 -5.24
N GLN A 69 -12.90 6.09 -4.13
CA GLN A 69 -12.06 6.37 -2.96
C GLN A 69 -12.66 5.63 -1.77
N LEU A 70 -11.85 4.79 -1.12
CA LEU A 70 -12.16 4.21 0.18
C LEU A 70 -11.40 4.97 1.24
N SER A 71 -12.01 5.17 2.39
CA SER A 71 -11.38 5.86 3.51
C SER A 71 -11.84 5.29 4.83
N ALA A 72 -11.03 5.46 5.86
CA ALA A 72 -11.48 5.23 7.21
C ALA A 72 -10.90 6.26 8.18
N ARG A 73 -11.53 6.34 9.34
CA ARG A 73 -11.14 7.20 10.45
C ARG A 73 -11.21 6.40 11.75
N SER A 74 -10.35 6.72 12.71
CA SER A 74 -10.33 6.03 14.01
C SER A 74 -11.53 6.39 14.89
N HIS A 75 -12.07 7.61 14.73
CA HIS A 75 -13.18 8.12 15.53
C HIS A 75 -14.21 8.86 14.68
N ALA A 76 -15.51 8.71 14.99
CA ALA A 76 -16.59 9.34 14.23
C ALA A 76 -16.50 10.87 14.19
N ALA A 77 -15.99 11.48 15.26
CA ALA A 77 -15.77 12.94 15.36
C ALA A 77 -14.49 13.42 14.65
N SER A 78 -13.62 12.51 14.18
CA SER A 78 -12.41 12.89 13.46
C SER A 78 -12.78 13.58 12.15
N VAL A 79 -12.18 14.75 11.94
CA VAL A 79 -12.28 15.51 10.69
C VAL A 79 -11.36 14.91 9.62
N MET A 80 -10.26 14.30 10.04
CA MET A 80 -9.27 13.67 9.16
C MET A 80 -9.57 12.20 8.94
N MET A 81 -9.37 11.74 7.70
CA MET A 81 -9.30 10.31 7.40
C MET A 81 -7.93 9.81 7.81
N GLU A 82 -7.89 8.66 8.48
CA GLU A 82 -6.65 8.01 8.90
C GLU A 82 -5.87 7.50 7.69
N TRP A 83 -6.60 6.91 6.74
CA TRP A 83 -6.02 6.42 5.50
C TRP A 83 -7.03 6.52 4.36
N ASN A 84 -6.50 6.50 3.13
CA ASN A 84 -7.27 6.49 1.91
C ASN A 84 -6.73 5.42 0.93
N ALA A 85 -7.64 4.84 0.15
CA ALA A 85 -7.30 3.99 -0.98
C ALA A 85 -8.08 4.44 -2.22
N TYR A 86 -7.40 4.52 -3.36
CA TYR A 86 -7.93 5.10 -4.59
C TYR A 86 -7.85 4.07 -5.71
N PHE A 87 -8.92 3.94 -6.49
CA PHE A 87 -9.05 2.93 -7.54
C PHE A 87 -9.58 3.55 -8.83
N THR A 88 -8.92 3.33 -9.95
CA THR A 88 -9.42 3.78 -11.26
C THR A 88 -10.55 2.89 -11.75
N ALA A 89 -11.24 3.33 -12.80
CA ALA A 89 -12.08 2.42 -13.58
C ALA A 89 -11.20 1.27 -14.13
N GLY A 90 -11.82 0.12 -14.40
CA GLY A 90 -11.13 -1.07 -14.91
C GLY A 90 -10.51 -1.98 -13.86
N VAL A 91 -10.42 -1.58 -12.58
CA VAL A 91 -10.01 -2.50 -11.50
C VAL A 91 -11.06 -3.62 -11.40
N PRO A 92 -10.67 -4.91 -11.38
CA PRO A 92 -11.63 -6.00 -11.21
C PRO A 92 -12.48 -5.80 -9.95
N TYR A 93 -13.80 -5.75 -10.13
CA TYR A 93 -14.71 -5.42 -9.04
C TYR A 93 -14.66 -6.45 -7.90
N GLU A 94 -14.25 -7.71 -8.18
CA GLU A 94 -14.04 -8.74 -7.15
C GLU A 94 -12.94 -8.34 -6.16
N ALA A 95 -11.87 -7.70 -6.63
CA ALA A 95 -10.76 -7.31 -5.76
C ALA A 95 -11.17 -6.19 -4.78
N ILE A 96 -11.96 -5.22 -5.26
CA ILE A 96 -12.51 -4.17 -4.41
C ILE A 96 -13.60 -4.74 -3.49
N ALA A 97 -14.44 -5.67 -3.96
CA ALA A 97 -15.46 -6.32 -3.14
C ALA A 97 -14.83 -7.12 -1.99
N ASP A 98 -13.80 -7.93 -2.25
CA ASP A 98 -13.08 -8.71 -1.23
C ASP A 98 -12.38 -7.78 -0.22
N LEU A 99 -11.81 -6.66 -0.69
CA LEU A 99 -11.25 -5.62 0.17
C LEU A 99 -12.32 -4.99 1.08
N LEU A 100 -13.51 -4.69 0.54
CA LEU A 100 -14.61 -4.11 1.31
C LEU A 100 -15.13 -5.08 2.38
N VAL A 101 -15.21 -6.37 2.08
CA VAL A 101 -15.54 -7.40 3.06
C VAL A 101 -14.48 -7.44 4.18
N ALA A 102 -13.20 -7.34 3.85
CA ALA A 102 -12.13 -7.27 4.84
C ALA A 102 -12.18 -5.99 5.69
N ILE A 103 -12.51 -4.85 5.08
CA ILE A 103 -12.70 -3.56 5.76
C ILE A 103 -13.89 -3.62 6.74
N ASP A 104 -15.00 -4.23 6.34
CA ASP A 104 -16.22 -4.33 7.15
C ASP A 104 -16.06 -5.29 8.32
N ALA A 105 -15.35 -6.40 8.14
CA ALA A 105 -15.11 -7.39 9.18
C ALA A 105 -14.23 -6.89 10.35
N ARG A 106 -13.49 -5.78 10.15
CA ARG A 106 -12.58 -5.23 11.16
C ARG A 106 -13.34 -4.50 12.27
N LYS A 107 -12.88 -4.67 13.51
CA LYS A 107 -13.40 -3.90 14.66
C LYS A 107 -12.86 -2.47 14.71
N ALA A 108 -11.54 -2.31 14.52
CA ALA A 108 -10.87 -1.01 14.40
C ALA A 108 -10.33 -0.84 12.97
N PRO A 109 -10.62 0.26 12.28
CA PRO A 109 -10.28 0.41 10.87
C PRO A 109 -8.82 0.79 10.59
N ASP A 110 -8.12 1.31 11.58
CA ASP A 110 -6.77 1.90 11.50
C ASP A 110 -5.66 1.03 12.10
N VAL A 111 -6.03 0.09 12.98
CA VAL A 111 -5.06 -0.78 13.64
C VAL A 111 -4.62 -1.89 12.69
N GLY A 112 -3.34 -1.92 12.29
CA GLY A 112 -2.71 -3.04 11.57
C GLY A 112 -1.39 -3.42 12.23
N PHE A 113 -1.25 -4.68 12.66
CA PHE A 113 -0.03 -5.15 13.36
C PHE A 113 0.97 -5.87 12.45
N GLU A 114 0.60 -6.06 11.19
CA GLU A 114 1.36 -6.84 10.21
C GLU A 114 2.26 -5.92 9.39
N GLY A 115 3.48 -6.38 9.08
CA GLY A 115 4.44 -5.64 8.26
C GLY A 115 4.16 -5.73 6.74
N PRO A 116 4.90 -4.98 5.92
CA PRO A 116 4.78 -4.99 4.45
C PRO A 116 4.90 -6.39 3.82
N GLU A 117 5.68 -7.27 4.44
CA GLU A 117 5.90 -8.65 3.99
C GLU A 117 4.59 -9.44 3.88
N THR A 118 3.55 -9.10 4.64
CA THR A 118 2.24 -9.77 4.58
C THR A 118 1.57 -9.61 3.21
N VAL A 119 1.75 -8.47 2.54
CA VAL A 119 1.25 -8.24 1.18
C VAL A 119 2.01 -9.10 0.17
N LEU A 120 3.35 -9.09 0.25
CA LEU A 120 4.20 -9.87 -0.65
C LEU A 120 3.98 -11.37 -0.47
N ASN A 121 3.83 -11.84 0.77
CA ASN A 121 3.54 -13.24 1.08
C ASN A 121 2.17 -13.66 0.54
N ALA A 122 1.14 -12.81 0.63
CA ALA A 122 -0.18 -13.07 0.07
C ALA A 122 -0.15 -13.22 -1.46
N LEU A 123 0.70 -12.43 -2.15
CA LEU A 123 0.94 -12.54 -3.59
C LEU A 123 1.74 -13.79 -3.94
N CYS A 124 2.83 -14.07 -3.25
CA CYS A 124 3.66 -15.25 -3.48
C CYS A 124 2.89 -16.56 -3.23
N ALA A 125 2.01 -16.61 -2.23
CA ALA A 125 1.12 -17.73 -1.99
C ALA A 125 0.16 -18.01 -3.16
N ARG A 126 -0.02 -17.05 -4.08
CA ARG A 126 -0.81 -17.16 -5.30
C ARG A 126 0.05 -17.29 -6.57
N GLY A 127 1.34 -17.59 -6.40
CA GLY A 127 2.28 -17.85 -7.51
C GLY A 127 2.88 -16.60 -8.15
N TRP A 128 2.69 -15.42 -7.57
CA TRP A 128 3.38 -14.21 -8.02
C TRP A 128 4.84 -14.21 -7.56
N VAL A 129 5.69 -13.55 -8.34
CA VAL A 129 7.14 -13.57 -8.13
C VAL A 129 7.58 -12.22 -7.57
N ARG A 130 8.45 -12.23 -6.56
CA ARG A 130 9.09 -11.01 -6.05
C ARG A 130 10.03 -10.45 -7.12
N ASP A 131 10.05 -9.13 -7.26
CA ASP A 131 10.98 -8.46 -8.17
C ASP A 131 12.42 -8.76 -7.77
N LEU A 132 13.30 -9.00 -8.75
CA LEU A 132 14.69 -9.39 -8.50
C LEU A 132 15.51 -8.24 -7.88
N ASP A 133 15.25 -7.00 -8.28
CA ASP A 133 15.98 -5.83 -7.80
C ASP A 133 15.37 -5.29 -6.50
N ARG A 134 14.06 -5.50 -6.32
CA ARG A 134 13.27 -4.99 -5.20
C ARG A 134 12.45 -6.08 -4.49
N PRO A 135 13.08 -7.19 -4.03
CA PRO A 135 12.35 -8.36 -3.52
C PRO A 135 11.59 -8.11 -2.22
N ARG A 136 11.89 -7.01 -1.51
CA ARG A 136 11.25 -6.62 -0.25
C ARG A 136 10.11 -5.62 -0.41
N THR A 137 9.92 -5.08 -1.61
CA THR A 137 8.92 -4.02 -1.84
C THR A 137 8.02 -4.30 -3.04
N THR A 138 8.40 -5.19 -3.95
CA THR A 138 7.70 -5.35 -5.22
C THR A 138 7.46 -6.82 -5.55
N ALA A 139 6.26 -7.12 -6.04
CA ALA A 139 5.91 -8.40 -6.63
C ALA A 139 5.15 -8.20 -7.95
N MET A 140 5.33 -9.14 -8.87
CA MET A 140 4.74 -9.12 -10.21
C MET A 140 4.07 -10.46 -10.50
N ASP A 141 3.02 -10.42 -11.32
CA ASP A 141 2.45 -11.66 -11.83
C ASP A 141 3.45 -12.35 -12.78
N PRO A 142 3.35 -13.68 -12.98
CA PRO A 142 4.27 -14.41 -13.87
C PRO A 142 4.29 -13.91 -15.33
N GLY A 143 3.22 -13.27 -15.80
CA GLY A 143 3.13 -12.67 -17.13
C GLY A 143 3.74 -11.26 -17.23
N PHE A 144 4.12 -10.65 -16.10
CA PHE A 144 4.58 -9.26 -16.01
C PHE A 144 3.55 -8.27 -16.57
N ALA A 145 2.27 -8.61 -16.46
CA ALA A 145 1.13 -7.81 -16.88
C ALA A 145 0.50 -7.01 -15.73
N CYS A 146 0.91 -7.28 -14.49
CA CYS A 146 0.46 -6.63 -13.27
C CYS A 146 1.58 -6.59 -12.23
N SER A 147 1.65 -5.50 -11.49
CA SER A 147 2.63 -5.32 -10.43
C SER A 147 1.97 -4.71 -9.20
N VAL A 148 2.50 -5.08 -8.03
CA VAL A 148 2.16 -4.48 -6.74
C VAL A 148 3.48 -4.09 -6.08
N SER A 149 3.61 -2.81 -5.73
CA SER A 149 4.85 -2.26 -5.18
C SER A 149 4.60 -1.31 -4.01
N LEU A 150 5.45 -1.38 -3.00
CA LEU A 150 5.54 -0.41 -1.92
C LEU A 150 6.53 0.68 -2.34
N GLU A 151 6.01 1.86 -2.67
CA GLU A 151 6.79 2.96 -3.25
C GLU A 151 6.42 4.28 -2.57
N VAL A 152 7.28 5.29 -2.73
CA VAL A 152 6.97 6.66 -2.31
C VAL A 152 5.67 7.12 -2.96
N LEU A 153 4.77 7.64 -2.13
CA LEU A 153 3.44 8.04 -2.55
C LEU A 153 3.48 9.34 -3.36
N PRO A 154 2.66 9.44 -4.42
CA PRO A 154 2.41 10.71 -5.06
C PRO A 154 1.82 11.74 -4.06
N PRO A 155 2.16 13.04 -4.18
CA PRO A 155 1.72 14.08 -3.23
C PRO A 155 0.21 14.30 -3.10
N LEU A 156 -0.60 13.66 -3.95
CA LEU A 156 -2.05 13.78 -3.98
C LEU A 156 -2.76 12.60 -3.32
N ILE A 157 -2.02 11.58 -2.88
CA ILE A 157 -2.56 10.51 -2.05
C ILE A 157 -2.62 11.06 -0.63
N GLU A 158 -3.83 11.27 -0.12
CA GLU A 158 -4.04 11.83 1.21
C GLU A 158 -3.87 10.74 2.28
N ASP A 159 -3.18 11.07 3.36
CA ASP A 159 -2.97 10.23 4.55
C ASP A 159 -3.11 11.11 5.80
N ALA A 160 -3.40 10.51 6.97
CA ALA A 160 -3.35 11.25 8.22
C ALA A 160 -1.92 11.59 8.64
N ASP A 161 -0.95 10.78 8.23
CA ASP A 161 0.46 11.10 8.45
C ASP A 161 0.86 12.27 7.53
N PRO A 162 1.30 13.41 8.11
CA PRO A 162 1.66 14.60 7.34
C PRO A 162 3.07 14.52 6.71
N CYS A 163 3.82 13.42 6.89
CA CYS A 163 5.17 13.26 6.31
C CYS A 163 5.16 13.31 4.77
N SER A 164 6.19 13.93 4.19
CA SER A 164 6.25 14.24 2.75
C SER A 164 6.93 13.18 1.87
N ASP A 165 7.27 12.02 2.42
CA ASP A 165 8.04 10.94 1.81
C ASP A 165 7.50 9.54 2.17
N LEU A 166 6.21 9.51 2.54
CA LEU A 166 5.51 8.30 2.90
C LEU A 166 5.53 7.27 1.78
N VAL A 167 5.77 6.02 2.15
CA VAL A 167 5.67 4.88 1.24
C VAL A 167 4.32 4.21 1.42
N GLY A 168 3.66 3.89 0.31
CA GLY A 168 2.37 3.24 0.30
C GLY A 168 2.27 2.27 -0.86
N TRP A 169 1.32 1.35 -0.74
CA TRP A 169 1.16 0.30 -1.72
C TRP A 169 0.50 0.83 -2.98
N GLN A 170 1.05 0.48 -4.12
CA GLN A 170 0.55 0.84 -5.44
C GLN A 170 0.42 -0.43 -6.27
N ALA A 171 -0.65 -0.54 -7.05
CA ALA A 171 -0.88 -1.67 -7.94
C ALA A 171 -1.35 -1.18 -9.30
N TRP A 172 -0.89 -1.82 -10.37
CA TRP A 172 -1.30 -1.47 -11.72
C TRP A 172 -1.25 -2.68 -12.63
N ALA A 173 -2.14 -2.71 -13.62
CA ALA A 173 -2.09 -3.65 -14.73
C ALA A 173 -1.62 -2.94 -16.00
N GLU A 174 -0.55 -3.45 -16.57
CA GLU A 174 0.05 -3.06 -17.85
C GLU A 174 0.03 -4.29 -18.76
N PRO A 175 -1.06 -4.52 -19.54
CA PRO A 175 -1.29 -5.81 -20.22
C PRO A 175 -0.15 -6.26 -21.14
N ALA A 176 0.58 -5.29 -21.71
CA ALA A 176 1.81 -5.51 -22.43
C ALA A 176 2.78 -4.38 -22.11
N LEU A 177 4.07 -4.69 -22.13
CA LEU A 177 5.10 -3.74 -21.74
C LEU A 177 5.12 -2.49 -22.65
N GLY A 178 4.96 -1.32 -22.04
CA GLY A 178 4.79 -0.03 -22.66
C GLY A 178 3.36 0.32 -23.08
N ALA A 179 2.40 -0.60 -22.95
CA ALA A 179 0.99 -0.34 -23.22
C ALA A 179 0.40 0.62 -22.19
N PRO A 180 -0.72 1.31 -22.52
CA PRO A 180 -1.46 2.06 -21.53
C PRO A 180 -1.89 1.15 -20.36
N TYR A 181 -1.88 1.69 -19.14
CA TYR A 181 -2.41 0.98 -17.99
C TYR A 181 -3.88 0.62 -18.23
N LEU A 182 -4.25 -0.61 -17.88
CA LEU A 182 -5.64 -1.05 -17.86
C LEU A 182 -6.38 -0.47 -16.65
N TRP A 183 -5.71 -0.46 -15.50
CA TRP A 183 -6.18 0.13 -14.26
C TRP A 183 -5.00 0.42 -13.33
N CYS A 184 -5.21 1.31 -12.37
CA CYS A 184 -4.30 1.59 -11.27
C CYS A 184 -5.05 1.68 -9.93
N ALA A 185 -4.36 1.32 -8.85
CA ALA A 185 -4.80 1.47 -7.48
C ALA A 185 -3.65 2.01 -6.62
N SER A 186 -3.97 2.82 -5.62
CA SER A 186 -3.00 3.35 -4.66
C SER A 186 -3.60 3.34 -3.26
N PHE A 187 -2.81 2.92 -2.29
CA PHE A 187 -3.13 2.87 -0.87
C PHE A 187 -2.20 3.83 -0.16
N SER A 188 -2.75 4.71 0.67
CA SER A 188 -1.96 5.62 1.50
C SER A 188 -1.11 4.82 2.52
N ALA A 189 -0.12 5.44 3.13
CA ALA A 189 0.88 4.74 3.94
C ALA A 189 0.28 4.11 5.20
N SER A 190 -0.75 4.75 5.77
CA SER A 190 -1.43 4.30 6.96
C SER A 190 -2.49 3.23 6.69
N VAL A 191 -2.67 2.78 5.43
CA VAL A 191 -3.56 1.63 5.16
C VAL A 191 -2.96 0.36 5.76
N PRO A 192 -3.69 -0.34 6.65
CA PRO A 192 -3.23 -1.60 7.23
C PRO A 192 -2.82 -2.62 6.16
N HIS A 193 -1.65 -3.24 6.34
CA HIS A 193 -1.08 -4.16 5.35
C HIS A 193 -1.91 -5.43 5.14
N ASP A 194 -2.70 -5.86 6.13
CA ASP A 194 -3.66 -6.97 5.98
C ASP A 194 -4.80 -6.64 4.99
N LEU A 195 -5.24 -5.38 4.94
CA LEU A 195 -6.24 -4.93 3.96
C LEU A 195 -5.67 -4.92 2.55
N VAL A 196 -4.46 -4.39 2.39
CA VAL A 196 -3.77 -4.43 1.10
C VAL A 196 -3.51 -5.87 0.68
N ALA A 197 -3.16 -6.76 1.61
CA ALA A 197 -2.97 -8.19 1.35
C ALA A 197 -4.27 -8.86 0.89
N ALA A 198 -5.43 -8.51 1.45
CA ALA A 198 -6.72 -9.03 1.00
C ALA A 198 -7.02 -8.64 -0.47
N PHE A 199 -6.80 -7.37 -0.81
CA PHE A 199 -6.91 -6.88 -2.19
C PHE A 199 -5.92 -7.58 -3.14
N ALA A 200 -4.64 -7.64 -2.75
CA ALA A 200 -3.57 -8.25 -3.55
C ALA A 200 -3.80 -9.74 -3.76
N SER A 201 -4.22 -10.46 -2.71
CA SER A 201 -4.61 -11.87 -2.80
C SER A 201 -5.78 -12.06 -3.74
N SER A 202 -6.80 -11.19 -3.69
CA SER A 202 -7.94 -11.26 -4.62
C SER A 202 -7.49 -11.08 -6.07
N LEU A 203 -6.68 -10.06 -6.37
CA LEU A 203 -6.12 -9.83 -7.71
C LEU A 203 -5.33 -11.01 -8.25
N ALA A 204 -4.54 -11.64 -7.39
CA ALA A 204 -3.70 -12.79 -7.73
C ALA A 204 -4.48 -14.12 -7.78
N SER A 205 -5.80 -14.11 -7.54
CA SER A 205 -6.60 -15.32 -7.61
C SER A 205 -6.55 -15.96 -9.02
N PRO A 206 -6.25 -17.27 -9.12
CA PRO A 206 -6.27 -17.97 -10.40
C PRO A 206 -7.70 -18.30 -10.86
N VAL A 207 -8.71 -18.09 -10.00
CA VAL A 207 -10.10 -18.43 -10.27
C VAL A 207 -10.63 -17.55 -11.40
N PRO A 208 -11.05 -18.14 -12.54
CA PRO A 208 -11.59 -17.38 -13.66
C PRO A 208 -12.84 -16.62 -13.25
N VAL A 209 -13.00 -15.41 -13.78
CA VAL A 209 -14.15 -14.56 -13.49
C VAL A 209 -15.00 -14.32 -14.75
N PRO A 210 -16.33 -14.29 -14.61
CA PRO A 210 -17.21 -14.08 -15.74
C PRO A 210 -17.22 -12.60 -16.15
N ARG A 211 -17.20 -12.34 -17.46
CA ARG A 211 -17.28 -11.00 -18.05
C ARG A 211 -18.23 -10.97 -19.25
N ARG A 212 -18.96 -9.88 -19.42
CA ARG A 212 -19.75 -9.63 -20.64
C ARG A 212 -18.89 -8.97 -21.72
N THR A 213 -17.94 -8.13 -21.31
CA THR A 213 -16.97 -7.44 -22.14
C THR A 213 -15.56 -7.67 -21.61
N VAL A 214 -14.60 -7.82 -22.52
CA VAL A 214 -13.17 -7.92 -22.18
C VAL A 214 -12.49 -6.63 -22.62
N PRO A 215 -11.53 -6.09 -21.85
CA PRO A 215 -10.83 -4.89 -22.26
C PRO A 215 -10.11 -5.08 -23.61
N LYS A 216 -10.29 -4.14 -24.55
CA LYS A 216 -9.62 -4.16 -25.88
C LYS A 216 -8.09 -4.30 -25.76
N SER A 217 -7.49 -3.74 -24.71
CA SER A 217 -6.04 -3.83 -24.44
C SER A 217 -5.56 -5.24 -24.06
N ALA A 218 -6.46 -6.13 -23.63
CA ALA A 218 -6.17 -7.52 -23.30
C ALA A 218 -6.34 -8.47 -24.52
N GLU A 219 -6.92 -8.00 -25.63
CA GLU A 219 -7.12 -8.78 -26.85
C GLU A 219 -5.83 -8.95 -27.71
N ALA A 220 -4.76 -8.23 -27.38
CA ALA A 220 -3.50 -8.23 -28.14
C ALA A 220 -2.73 -9.58 -28.12
N GLY A 221 -3.25 -10.62 -27.46
CA GLY A 221 -2.72 -11.98 -27.47
C GLY A 221 -3.34 -12.93 -28.50
N SER A 222 -4.18 -12.47 -29.43
CA SER A 222 -4.78 -13.31 -30.49
C SER A 222 -4.88 -12.57 -31.84
N PRO A 223 -4.73 -13.24 -33.00
CA PRO A 223 -4.59 -12.55 -34.28
C PRO A 223 -5.92 -11.94 -34.77
N SER A 224 -5.91 -10.61 -34.83
CA SER A 224 -6.66 -9.66 -35.70
C SER A 224 -7.91 -10.13 -36.45
N PHE A 225 -9.01 -9.40 -36.24
CA PHE A 225 -9.72 -8.70 -37.33
C PHE A 225 -10.11 -7.28 -36.88
N ALA A 226 -9.81 -6.30 -37.73
CA ALA A 226 -10.04 -4.87 -37.48
C ALA A 226 -11.49 -4.45 -37.78
N ALA A 227 -12.04 -3.55 -36.96
CA ALA A 227 -12.83 -2.39 -37.38
C ALA A 227 -12.97 -1.38 -36.22
N ALA A 228 -12.86 -0.11 -36.55
CA ALA A 228 -12.92 1.05 -35.67
C ALA A 228 -14.32 1.27 -35.06
N ASP A 229 -14.35 1.79 -33.84
CA ASP A 229 -15.04 3.03 -33.46
C ASP A 229 -14.98 3.24 -31.93
N ASP A 230 -14.76 4.50 -31.56
CA ASP A 230 -14.82 5.07 -30.21
C ASP A 230 -16.31 5.14 -29.78
N PRO A 231 -16.65 4.89 -28.50
CA PRO A 231 -17.03 6.06 -27.71
C PRO A 231 -16.67 6.00 -26.23
N CYS A 232 -16.01 7.07 -25.82
CA CYS A 232 -16.09 7.78 -24.54
C CYS A 232 -17.47 7.72 -23.83
N LEU A 233 -17.44 7.25 -22.57
CA LEU A 233 -18.27 7.65 -21.40
C LEU A 233 -19.79 7.80 -21.58
N ASP A 234 -20.54 6.82 -21.07
CA ASP A 234 -21.98 6.97 -20.86
C ASP A 234 -22.28 7.85 -19.62
N ARG A 235 -22.48 9.15 -19.87
CA ARG A 235 -23.09 10.10 -18.94
C ARG A 235 -24.50 9.69 -18.47
N ALA A 236 -25.17 8.73 -19.13
CA ALA A 236 -26.54 8.33 -18.83
C ALA A 236 -26.67 7.40 -17.63
N ALA A 237 -25.61 6.69 -17.20
CA ALA A 237 -25.69 5.82 -16.02
C ALA A 237 -26.01 6.61 -14.74
N VAL A 238 -25.38 7.78 -14.56
CA VAL A 238 -25.68 8.71 -13.46
C VAL A 238 -27.05 9.37 -13.61
N VAL A 239 -27.48 9.66 -14.85
CA VAL A 239 -28.80 10.26 -15.10
C VAL A 239 -29.94 9.26 -14.85
N ARG A 240 -29.75 7.97 -15.14
CA ARG A 240 -30.73 6.91 -14.85
C ARG A 240 -30.88 6.67 -13.35
N LEU A 241 -29.77 6.60 -12.60
CA LEU A 241 -29.82 6.46 -11.13
C LEU A 241 -30.48 7.67 -10.44
N ILE A 242 -30.40 8.84 -11.08
CA ILE A 242 -30.92 10.12 -10.59
C ILE A 242 -32.40 10.35 -10.99
N ALA A 243 -32.88 9.76 -12.10
CA ALA A 243 -34.20 10.02 -12.65
C ALA A 243 -35.35 9.37 -11.86
N ASP A 244 -35.06 8.33 -11.06
CA ASP A 244 -36.09 7.55 -10.34
C ASP A 244 -36.38 8.04 -8.90
N LEU A 245 -35.84 9.20 -8.49
CA LEU A 245 -36.11 9.76 -7.15
C LEU A 245 -37.24 10.82 -7.19
N PRO A 246 -38.35 10.64 -6.43
CA PRO A 246 -39.43 11.61 -6.41
C PRO A 246 -39.04 12.88 -5.64
N GLY A 247 -39.18 14.04 -6.29
CA GLY A 247 -39.11 15.37 -5.67
C GLY A 247 -37.87 16.20 -6.03
N ARG A 248 -37.82 16.76 -7.25
CA ARG A 248 -36.81 17.77 -7.63
C ARG A 248 -37.43 19.15 -7.84
N ARG A 249 -36.88 20.15 -7.14
CA ARG A 249 -36.90 21.55 -7.58
C ARG A 249 -35.57 21.86 -8.25
N HIS A 250 -35.64 22.51 -9.41
CA HIS A 250 -34.52 22.91 -10.25
C HIS A 250 -33.67 24.00 -9.56
N ILE A 251 -32.35 23.81 -9.49
CA ILE A 251 -31.37 24.88 -9.19
C ILE A 251 -30.31 24.87 -10.32
N PRO A 252 -29.81 26.03 -10.81
CA PRO A 252 -29.06 26.11 -12.06
C PRO A 252 -27.62 25.61 -11.93
N ARG A 253 -27.12 24.97 -13.00
CA ARG A 253 -25.74 24.49 -13.16
C ARG A 253 -24.74 25.66 -13.23
N ALA A 254 -23.80 25.71 -12.29
CA ALA A 254 -22.56 26.47 -12.46
C ALA A 254 -21.53 25.60 -13.21
N ARG A 255 -20.98 26.11 -14.33
CA ARG A 255 -19.82 25.54 -15.01
C ARG A 255 -18.57 25.86 -14.17
N GLN A 256 -17.92 24.85 -13.60
CA GLN A 256 -16.55 24.96 -13.13
C GLN A 256 -15.63 24.20 -14.10
N THR A 257 -14.73 24.94 -14.73
CA THR A 257 -13.56 24.41 -15.44
C THR A 257 -12.53 23.99 -14.39
N THR A 258 -12.49 22.70 -14.08
CA THR A 258 -11.52 22.14 -13.13
C THR A 258 -10.28 21.69 -13.89
N GLU A 259 -9.15 22.35 -13.62
CA GLU A 259 -7.82 21.94 -14.06
C GLU A 259 -7.50 20.56 -13.44
N ARG A 260 -7.30 19.53 -14.27
CA ARG A 260 -7.04 18.16 -13.81
C ARG A 260 -5.59 18.04 -13.37
N LYS A 261 -5.35 17.63 -12.13
CA LYS A 261 -4.00 17.34 -11.63
C LYS A 261 -3.60 15.95 -12.12
N LYS A 262 -2.73 15.90 -13.12
CA LYS A 262 -2.20 14.65 -13.67
C LYS A 262 -1.13 14.08 -12.75
N ILE A 263 -1.33 12.88 -12.21
CA ILE A 263 -0.22 12.10 -11.68
C ILE A 263 0.34 11.28 -12.82
N LEU A 264 1.53 11.68 -13.26
CA LEU A 264 2.40 10.81 -14.01
C LEU A 264 3.06 9.87 -13.01
N PHE A 265 2.59 8.62 -12.91
CA PHE A 265 3.40 7.61 -12.24
C PHE A 265 4.73 7.44 -12.97
N PHE A 266 5.78 7.24 -12.17
CA PHE A 266 7.13 6.81 -12.52
C PHE A 266 7.41 6.60 -14.01
N ARG A 267 8.06 7.61 -14.61
CA ARG A 267 8.67 7.56 -15.94
C ARG A 267 9.76 6.48 -16.10
N ARG A 268 10.12 5.73 -15.04
CA ARG A 268 11.19 4.74 -15.05
C ARG A 268 10.79 3.32 -15.44
N ALA A 269 9.50 2.97 -15.44
CA ALA A 269 9.06 1.64 -15.86
C ALA A 269 9.16 1.41 -17.39
N ARG A 270 9.10 2.49 -18.19
CA ARG A 270 9.15 2.41 -19.66
C ARG A 270 10.58 2.37 -20.22
N GLU A 271 11.57 2.83 -19.46
CA GLU A 271 12.97 2.90 -19.91
C GLU A 271 13.70 1.57 -19.82
N ASP A 272 13.17 0.58 -19.08
CA ASP A 272 13.79 -0.73 -18.88
C ASP A 272 13.08 -1.86 -19.64
N ARG A 273 12.56 -1.54 -20.84
CA ARG A 273 11.83 -2.49 -21.67
C ARG A 273 12.66 -3.76 -21.93
N ALA A 274 13.92 -3.57 -22.31
CA ALA A 274 14.83 -4.67 -22.61
C ALA A 274 15.11 -5.56 -21.39
N PHE A 275 15.23 -4.96 -20.20
CA PHE A 275 15.46 -5.70 -18.96
C PHE A 275 14.25 -6.55 -18.57
N ARG A 276 13.04 -6.00 -18.66
CA ARG A 276 11.81 -6.75 -18.37
C ARG A 276 11.50 -7.82 -19.42
N GLU A 277 11.81 -7.56 -20.70
CA GLU A 277 11.76 -8.59 -21.75
C GLU A 277 12.76 -9.72 -21.46
N ALA A 278 13.98 -9.37 -21.00
CA ALA A 278 14.98 -10.35 -20.58
C ALA A 278 14.54 -11.15 -19.34
N GLN A 279 13.92 -10.52 -18.34
CA GLN A 279 13.35 -11.21 -17.18
C GLN A 279 12.23 -12.17 -17.58
N ARG A 280 11.29 -11.74 -18.45
CA ARG A 280 10.23 -12.61 -18.97
C ARG A 280 10.79 -13.80 -19.74
N ALA A 281 11.78 -13.56 -20.61
CA ALA A 281 12.46 -14.63 -21.34
C ALA A 281 13.21 -15.60 -20.41
N GLY A 282 13.89 -15.08 -19.39
CA GLY A 282 14.58 -15.87 -18.38
C GLY A 282 13.65 -16.75 -17.55
N TYR A 283 12.50 -16.21 -17.12
CA TYR A 283 11.50 -16.98 -16.38
C TYR A 283 10.82 -18.05 -17.25
N ALA A 284 10.50 -17.73 -18.52
CA ALA A 284 9.99 -18.70 -19.47
C ALA A 284 10.97 -19.85 -19.72
N LEU A 285 12.27 -19.56 -19.82
CA LEU A 285 13.33 -20.57 -19.90
C LEU A 285 13.38 -21.43 -18.62
N LEU A 286 13.22 -20.83 -17.45
CA LEU A 286 13.24 -21.53 -16.16
C LEU A 286 12.07 -22.52 -16.04
N LEU A 287 10.87 -22.13 -16.48
CA LEU A 287 9.71 -23.03 -16.57
C LEU A 287 9.94 -24.18 -17.57
N GLN A 288 10.52 -23.89 -18.73
CA GLN A 288 10.86 -24.93 -19.73
C GLN A 288 11.90 -25.93 -19.19
N LEU A 289 12.88 -25.46 -18.42
CA LEU A 289 13.90 -26.30 -17.78
C LEU A 289 13.29 -27.18 -16.68
N GLN A 290 12.31 -26.67 -15.93
CA GLN A 290 11.58 -27.46 -14.92
C GLN A 290 10.75 -28.58 -15.56
N ASP A 291 10.14 -28.35 -16.72
CA ASP A 291 9.39 -29.38 -17.45
C ASP A 291 10.29 -30.45 -18.11
N THR A 292 11.57 -30.15 -18.34
CA THR A 292 12.50 -31.04 -19.06
C THR A 292 13.47 -31.82 -18.16
N GLN A 293 13.48 -31.57 -16.84
CA GLN A 293 14.44 -32.19 -15.94
C GLN A 293 13.75 -32.91 -14.77
N PRO A 294 13.83 -34.25 -14.68
CA PRO A 294 13.46 -34.93 -13.44
C PRO A 294 14.50 -34.54 -12.37
N TRP A 295 14.05 -33.78 -11.37
CA TRP A 295 14.87 -33.50 -10.18
C TRP A 295 15.19 -34.84 -9.50
N PRO A 296 16.46 -35.14 -9.14
CA PRO A 296 16.74 -36.33 -8.35
C PRO A 296 15.97 -36.24 -7.02
N ASP A 297 15.27 -37.34 -6.69
CA ASP A 297 14.50 -37.48 -5.46
C ASP A 297 15.35 -37.05 -4.25
N ALA A 298 14.80 -36.18 -3.40
CA ALA A 298 15.45 -35.68 -2.18
C ALA A 298 15.90 -36.81 -1.24
N SER A 299 15.41 -38.03 -1.46
CA SER A 299 15.74 -39.28 -0.78
C SER A 299 17.20 -39.76 -0.96
N GLN A 300 17.99 -39.20 -1.88
CA GLN A 300 19.37 -39.66 -2.15
C GLN A 300 20.49 -38.82 -1.53
N LEU A 301 20.19 -37.69 -0.88
CA LEU A 301 21.19 -36.93 -0.12
C LEU A 301 21.39 -37.58 1.25
N SER A 302 22.28 -38.58 1.30
CA SER A 302 22.73 -39.16 2.56
C SER A 302 23.48 -38.09 3.35
N ALA A 303 22.95 -37.72 4.52
CA ALA A 303 23.61 -36.84 5.46
C ALA A 303 24.96 -37.45 5.89
N PRO A 304 26.07 -36.67 5.90
CA PRO A 304 27.30 -37.15 6.51
C PRO A 304 27.08 -37.36 8.02
N ALA A 305 27.59 -38.48 8.52
CA ALA A 305 27.45 -38.90 9.91
C ALA A 305 27.96 -37.82 10.88
N ALA A 306 27.15 -37.54 11.90
CA ALA A 306 27.47 -36.60 12.96
C ALA A 306 28.74 -37.05 13.72
N ALA A 307 29.76 -36.19 13.70
CA ALA A 307 30.85 -36.21 14.67
C ALA A 307 30.37 -35.54 15.98
N PRO A 308 30.89 -35.93 17.15
CA PRO A 308 30.33 -35.53 18.43
C PRO A 308 30.48 -34.03 18.70
N GLU A 309 29.40 -33.43 19.23
CA GLU A 309 29.29 -32.03 19.64
C GLU A 309 30.28 -31.70 20.76
N GLU A 310 31.31 -30.94 20.42
CA GLU A 310 31.90 -29.96 21.32
C GLU A 310 31.23 -28.62 21.01
N ALA A 311 30.50 -28.08 22.00
CA ALA A 311 29.78 -26.82 21.90
C ALA A 311 30.76 -25.64 21.78
N VAL A 312 31.30 -25.43 20.59
CA VAL A 312 31.95 -24.18 20.20
C VAL A 312 30.84 -23.32 19.60
N ALA A 313 30.42 -22.28 20.34
CA ALA A 313 29.59 -21.23 19.79
C ALA A 313 30.21 -20.77 18.47
N SER A 314 29.47 -20.92 17.35
CA SER A 314 30.01 -20.59 16.05
C SER A 314 30.36 -19.11 16.01
N ASP A 315 31.65 -18.81 16.06
CA ASP A 315 32.19 -17.48 15.87
C ASP A 315 32.09 -17.12 14.38
N PHE A 316 30.88 -16.80 13.94
CA PHE A 316 30.51 -16.64 12.53
C PHE A 316 30.86 -15.25 11.97
N LEU A 317 31.07 -14.23 12.83
CA LEU A 317 31.38 -12.87 12.43
C LEU A 317 32.61 -12.36 13.18
N PRO A 318 33.69 -11.92 12.48
CA PRO A 318 34.86 -11.34 13.11
C PRO A 318 34.46 -10.17 14.04
N PRO A 319 35.12 -9.98 15.19
CA PRO A 319 34.72 -9.00 16.21
C PRO A 319 34.48 -7.58 15.67
N ASP A 320 35.29 -7.15 14.70
CA ASP A 320 35.22 -5.82 14.09
C ASP A 320 33.94 -5.58 13.25
N PHE A 321 33.24 -6.65 12.86
CA PHE A 321 31.97 -6.60 12.11
C PHE A 321 30.75 -6.86 12.99
N ARG A 322 30.94 -7.09 14.29
CA ARG A 322 29.82 -7.25 15.21
C ARG A 322 29.29 -5.88 15.58
N VAL A 323 27.97 -5.73 15.49
CA VAL A 323 27.30 -4.54 16.01
C VAL A 323 27.49 -4.54 17.53
N PRO A 324 28.08 -3.48 18.13
CA PRO A 324 28.21 -3.37 19.57
C PRO A 324 26.86 -3.59 20.25
N SER A 325 26.84 -4.48 21.23
CA SER A 325 25.68 -4.66 22.08
C SER A 325 25.41 -3.38 22.87
N ARG A 326 24.15 -3.22 23.31
CA ARG A 326 23.72 -2.07 24.12
C ARG A 326 24.59 -1.85 25.37
N GLN A 327 25.16 -2.91 25.94
CA GLN A 327 26.03 -2.82 27.11
C GLN A 327 27.42 -2.23 26.80
N GLU A 328 27.83 -2.27 25.53
CA GLU A 328 29.13 -1.80 25.07
C GLU A 328 29.13 -0.31 24.67
N VAL A 329 27.95 0.32 24.53
CA VAL A 329 27.80 1.74 24.16
C VAL A 329 27.14 2.58 25.26
N ALA A 330 27.58 3.82 25.48
CA ALA A 330 27.12 4.65 26.61
C ALA A 330 25.60 4.91 26.59
N GLY A 331 25.02 4.95 25.39
CA GLY A 331 23.59 5.04 25.17
C GLY A 331 23.29 5.08 23.67
N LEU A 332 22.05 4.80 23.31
CA LEU A 332 21.52 5.00 21.97
C LEU A 332 20.76 6.32 21.94
N MET A 333 20.74 6.98 20.79
CA MET A 333 20.01 8.23 20.61
C MET A 333 19.26 8.22 19.28
N MET A 334 18.03 8.71 19.30
CA MET A 334 17.22 8.88 18.08
C MET A 334 16.53 10.24 18.09
N ARG A 335 16.29 10.79 16.91
CA ARG A 335 15.50 12.00 16.77
C ARG A 335 14.02 11.67 16.70
N TRP A 336 13.22 12.37 17.50
CA TRP A 336 11.78 12.25 17.58
C TRP A 336 11.12 13.58 17.23
N GLN A 337 10.69 13.70 15.98
CA GLN A 337 10.21 14.98 15.42
C GLN A 337 8.75 15.28 15.81
N HIS A 338 7.96 14.24 16.04
CA HIS A 338 6.55 14.34 16.39
C HIS A 338 6.37 14.74 17.86
N PRO A 339 5.18 15.23 18.27
CA PRO A 339 4.83 15.33 19.68
C PRO A 339 4.97 13.96 20.35
N LEU A 340 5.75 13.89 21.43
CA LEU A 340 5.91 12.65 22.17
C LEU A 340 4.67 12.46 23.06
N VAL A 341 3.85 11.45 22.76
CA VAL A 341 2.66 11.12 23.55
C VAL A 341 2.99 9.96 24.47
N VAL A 342 2.80 10.16 25.78
CA VAL A 342 3.03 9.15 26.80
C VAL A 342 1.76 9.02 27.63
N ASP A 343 1.17 7.83 27.66
CA ASP A 343 -0.12 7.55 28.32
C ASP A 343 -1.27 8.50 27.90
N GLY A 344 -1.26 8.95 26.65
CA GLY A 344 -2.26 9.89 26.10
C GLY A 344 -1.96 11.37 26.37
N GLU A 345 -0.88 11.70 27.06
CA GLU A 345 -0.45 13.08 27.32
C GLU A 345 0.69 13.50 26.40
N VAL A 346 0.57 14.69 25.80
CA VAL A 346 1.67 15.28 25.01
C VAL A 346 2.75 15.79 25.97
N ARG A 347 3.96 15.26 25.82
CA ARG A 347 5.10 15.64 26.64
C ARG A 347 5.66 16.98 26.19
N THR A 348 5.74 17.91 27.14
CA THR A 348 6.35 19.23 26.96
C THR A 348 7.62 19.36 27.80
N CYS A 349 8.57 20.15 27.33
CA CYS A 349 9.77 20.50 28.10
C CYS A 349 9.35 21.32 29.32
N PRO A 350 9.72 20.90 30.54
CA PRO A 350 9.33 21.61 31.75
C PRO A 350 9.94 23.03 31.82
N GLU A 351 11.01 23.30 31.06
CA GLU A 351 11.72 24.57 31.09
C GLU A 351 11.28 25.53 29.98
N CYS A 352 11.26 25.07 28.72
CA CYS A 352 10.94 25.95 27.58
C CYS A 352 9.58 25.70 26.93
N GLY A 353 8.81 24.72 27.42
CA GLY A 353 7.48 24.38 26.87
C GLY A 353 7.51 23.73 25.48
N ALA A 354 8.69 23.46 24.90
CA ALA A 354 8.81 22.75 23.63
C ALA A 354 8.15 21.37 23.72
N TYR A 355 7.27 21.05 22.79
CA TYR A 355 6.46 19.81 22.82
C TYR A 355 6.81 18.82 21.70
N ARG A 356 7.77 19.16 20.84
CA ARG A 356 8.22 18.39 19.67
C ARG A 356 9.72 18.54 19.46
N ASP A 357 10.28 17.84 18.46
CA ASP A 357 11.71 17.86 18.11
C ASP A 357 12.59 17.45 19.32
N TRP A 358 12.28 16.29 19.88
CA TRP A 358 13.04 15.68 20.97
C TRP A 358 14.21 14.85 20.41
N ILE A 359 15.34 14.84 21.12
CA ILE A 359 16.29 13.74 21.04
C ILE A 359 15.95 12.80 22.19
N VAL A 360 15.67 11.54 21.86
CA VAL A 360 15.39 10.49 22.84
C VAL A 360 16.66 9.69 23.04
N PHE A 361 17.14 9.67 24.28
CA PHE A 361 18.26 8.84 24.70
C PHE A 361 17.76 7.59 25.40
N CYS A 362 18.43 6.47 25.13
CA CYS A 362 18.27 5.24 25.86
C CYS A 362 19.63 4.85 26.44
N LEU A 363 19.79 5.02 27.74
CA LEU A 363 21.07 4.81 28.42
C LEU A 363 21.26 3.34 28.82
N ARG A 364 22.49 2.98 29.21
CA ARG A 364 22.86 1.62 29.64
C ARG A 364 22.05 1.07 30.82
N ASP A 365 21.52 1.96 31.66
CA ASP A 365 20.71 1.63 32.84
C ASP A 365 19.20 1.49 32.51
N ASP A 366 18.88 1.36 31.21
CA ASP A 366 17.51 1.29 30.67
C ASP A 366 16.66 2.54 30.91
N SER A 367 17.26 3.64 31.36
CA SER A 367 16.57 4.91 31.49
C SER A 367 16.43 5.62 30.14
N VAL A 368 15.24 6.20 29.93
CA VAL A 368 14.95 7.04 28.77
C VAL A 368 14.99 8.52 29.18
N TRP A 369 15.75 9.30 28.41
CA TRP A 369 15.88 10.74 28.59
C TRP A 369 15.47 11.48 27.32
N LEU A 370 14.93 12.68 27.51
CA LEU A 370 14.45 13.54 26.44
C LEU A 370 15.23 14.84 26.46
N ARG A 371 15.79 15.23 25.32
CA ARG A 371 16.44 16.53 25.13
C ARG A 371 15.68 17.37 24.13
N CYS A 372 15.26 18.55 24.53
CA CYS A 372 14.57 19.47 23.63
C CYS A 372 15.57 20.23 22.74
N ARG A 373 15.07 20.92 21.71
CA ARG A 373 15.90 21.76 20.82
C ARG A 373 16.66 22.89 21.53
N ALA A 374 16.16 23.36 22.67
CA ALA A 374 16.85 24.36 23.49
C ALA A 374 18.00 23.76 24.33
N GLY A 375 18.16 22.43 24.33
CA GLY A 375 19.23 21.72 25.04
C GLY A 375 18.91 21.30 26.47
N HIS A 376 17.67 21.48 26.93
CA HIS A 376 17.23 20.99 28.25
C HIS A 376 16.98 19.48 28.20
N GLU A 377 17.48 18.78 29.22
CA GLU A 377 17.35 17.32 29.35
C GLU A 377 16.44 16.96 30.51
N THR A 378 15.53 16.01 30.29
CA THR A 378 14.62 15.53 31.32
C THR A 378 14.46 14.02 31.22
N LYS A 379 14.51 13.32 32.36
CA LYS A 379 14.21 11.89 32.42
C LYS A 379 12.72 11.67 32.22
N GLU A 380 12.34 10.71 31.37
CA GLU A 380 10.95 10.30 31.21
C GLU A 380 10.74 8.92 31.85
N PRO A 381 10.24 8.86 33.10
CA PRO A 381 10.18 7.61 33.87
C PRO A 381 9.14 6.62 33.34
N ARG A 382 8.20 7.07 32.50
CA ARG A 382 7.17 6.23 31.88
C ARG A 382 7.67 5.48 30.64
N LEU A 383 8.86 5.81 30.14
CA LEU A 383 9.47 5.15 28.97
C LEU A 383 10.68 4.33 29.41
N ASP A 384 10.84 3.17 28.80
CA ASP A 384 11.92 2.22 29.09
C ASP A 384 12.66 1.77 27.81
N ALA A 385 13.64 0.90 28.00
CA ALA A 385 14.40 0.29 26.90
C ALA A 385 13.52 -0.46 25.88
N ALA A 386 12.46 -1.12 26.34
CA ALA A 386 11.57 -1.89 25.48
C ALA A 386 10.74 -0.97 24.57
N TRP A 387 10.25 0.15 25.12
CA TRP A 387 9.62 1.21 24.34
C TRP A 387 10.61 1.77 23.31
N TYR A 388 11.83 2.10 23.72
CA TYR A 388 12.83 2.67 22.81
C TYR A 388 13.10 1.73 21.63
N ASN A 389 13.40 0.45 21.90
CA ASN A 389 13.73 -0.54 20.86
C ASN A 389 12.58 -0.77 19.87
N ARG A 390 11.31 -0.61 20.30
CA ARG A 390 10.14 -0.74 19.44
C ARG A 390 9.96 0.44 18.48
N HIS A 391 10.43 1.62 18.88
CA HIS A 391 10.23 2.87 18.16
C HIS A 391 11.50 3.39 17.46
N SER A 392 12.66 2.84 17.79
CA SER A 392 13.93 3.11 17.12
C SER A 392 14.07 2.27 15.85
N GLY A 393 14.55 2.88 14.76
CA GLY A 393 15.02 2.14 13.59
C GLY A 393 16.37 1.43 13.83
N PRO A 394 16.90 0.73 12.81
CA PRO A 394 18.24 0.15 12.88
C PRO A 394 19.29 1.22 13.23
N VAL A 395 20.30 0.84 14.02
CA VAL A 395 21.45 1.74 14.28
C VAL A 395 22.17 1.98 12.95
N ASP A 396 22.21 3.24 12.54
CA ASP A 396 22.80 3.70 11.29
C ASP A 396 24.26 4.12 11.45
N ARG A 397 24.64 4.62 12.63
CA ARG A 397 25.99 5.11 12.91
C ARG A 397 26.34 5.07 14.40
N PHE A 398 27.59 4.75 14.70
CA PHE A 398 28.19 4.92 16.02
C PHE A 398 29.07 6.17 16.03
N HIS A 399 28.98 6.93 17.12
CA HIS A 399 29.77 8.15 17.33
C HIS A 399 30.63 7.99 18.60
N PRO A 400 31.89 8.50 18.58
CA PRO A 400 32.79 8.40 19.72
C PRO A 400 32.40 9.32 20.89
N THR A 401 31.66 10.41 20.62
CA THR A 401 31.20 11.38 21.63
C THR A 401 29.72 11.72 21.46
N LEU A 402 29.09 12.18 22.55
CA LEU A 402 27.69 12.59 22.55
C LEU A 402 27.48 13.81 21.63
N GLU A 403 28.39 14.78 21.68
CA GLU A 403 28.33 16.00 20.87
C GLU A 403 28.39 15.70 19.37
N GLU A 404 29.16 14.71 18.95
CA GLU A 404 29.18 14.28 17.56
C GLU A 404 27.89 13.61 17.11
N GLY A 405 27.29 12.78 17.98
CA GLY A 405 25.98 12.17 17.72
C GLY A 405 24.87 13.22 17.65
N LEU A 406 24.87 14.19 18.56
CA LEU A 406 23.91 15.31 18.53
C LEU A 406 24.06 16.13 17.23
N ARG A 407 25.29 16.46 16.83
CA ARG A 407 25.56 17.18 15.59
C ARG A 407 25.08 16.40 14.36
N HIS A 408 25.23 15.08 14.36
CA HIS A 408 24.72 14.22 13.30
C HIS A 408 23.19 14.27 13.19
N LEU A 409 22.49 14.35 14.34
CA LEU A 409 21.04 14.51 14.41
C LEU A 409 20.55 15.95 14.21
N GLY A 410 21.46 16.91 13.98
CA GLY A 410 21.16 18.31 13.71
C GLY A 410 20.96 19.18 14.96
N HIS A 411 21.57 18.79 16.09
CA HIS A 411 21.53 19.50 17.37
C HIS A 411 22.89 20.05 17.80
#